data_AF-A0A934D9R6-F1
#
_entry.id   AF-A0A934D9R6-F1
#
_cell.length_a   1.000
_cell.length_b   1.000
_cell.length_c   1.000
_cell.angle_alpha   90.00
_cell.angle_beta   90.00
_cell.angle_gamma   90.00
#
_symmetry.space_group_name_H-M   'P 1'
#
loop_
_entity.id
_entity.type
_entity.pdbx_description
1 polymer ?
#
loop_
_entity_poly.entity_id
_entity_poly.type
_entity_poly.pdbx_seq_one_letter_code
_entity_poly.pdbx_strand_id
1 'polypeptide(L)'
;MKKEFKKEVESSFSYSFETDREGLYTISVKASCKPGWRNKWWLWFKGKLEDILDLHLDDEDLRVEIDNIKFRKPKNRQGLFNSPAAFSGTKTLGKTKTVVFLIYLTKGSHTIKFIPDGSPYLESVEIKKLDNPQKFIAYLNTQAENENYYSWYTFALVDLPLKTLFIIAQAGVKEDEKDDDDLKILINGELQKNPQNRHKHSYFCGFTLKGRQETFSKTLNLPKATHYIELFADKTPVLKKVEIDFGTPSEQAQAKVVWDKTNLRRESNTTSDILAQLSQSDVVVALEKAIKGERPKNKPFYSPVKDPFNIKESIAGG
;
A
#
# COMPACT_ATOMS: atom_id res chain seq x y z
N MET A 1 -5.11 -13.02 -14.74
CA MET A 1 -3.88 -13.55 -15.38
C MET A 1 -2.90 -13.98 -14.29
N LYS A 2 -2.30 -15.17 -14.39
CA LYS A 2 -1.23 -15.63 -13.48
C LYS A 2 0.00 -16.00 -14.31
N LYS A 3 1.17 -15.54 -13.89
CA LYS A 3 2.47 -15.84 -14.51
C LYS A 3 3.40 -16.41 -13.46
N GLU A 4 3.89 -17.62 -13.69
CA GLU A 4 4.97 -18.20 -12.91
C GLU A 4 6.32 -17.78 -13.52
N PHE A 5 7.25 -17.41 -12.64
CA PHE A 5 8.61 -17.05 -12.99
C PHE A 5 9.59 -18.10 -12.50
N LYS A 6 9.48 -18.48 -11.22
CA LYS A 6 10.30 -19.53 -10.57
C LYS A 6 11.79 -19.38 -10.87
N LYS A 7 12.33 -18.18 -10.64
CA LYS A 7 13.73 -17.86 -10.95
C LYS A 7 14.32 -16.87 -9.95
N GLU A 8 15.64 -16.91 -9.82
CA GLU A 8 16.40 -15.83 -9.22
C GLU A 8 16.41 -14.61 -10.15
N VAL A 9 16.43 -13.42 -9.55
CA VAL A 9 16.41 -12.15 -10.28
C VAL A 9 17.72 -11.43 -10.01
N GLU A 10 18.72 -11.64 -10.87
CA GLU A 10 20.07 -11.06 -10.69
C GLU A 10 20.19 -9.63 -11.28
N SER A 11 19.27 -9.26 -12.17
CA SER A 11 19.24 -7.95 -12.79
C SER A 11 17.82 -7.43 -12.94
N SER A 12 17.68 -6.12 -13.03
CA SER A 12 16.37 -5.48 -13.17
C SER A 12 15.70 -5.92 -14.48
N PHE A 13 14.42 -6.27 -14.42
CA PHE A 13 13.63 -6.55 -15.62
C PHE A 13 12.18 -6.07 -15.47
N SER A 14 11.51 -5.93 -16.60
CA SER A 14 10.12 -5.50 -16.68
C SER A 14 9.23 -6.61 -17.18
N TYR A 15 8.06 -6.75 -16.57
CA TYR A 15 6.97 -7.60 -17.04
C TYR A 15 5.80 -6.71 -17.48
N SER A 16 5.57 -6.66 -18.79
CA SER A 16 4.44 -5.92 -19.36
C SER A 16 3.19 -6.79 -19.41
N PHE A 17 2.05 -6.15 -19.23
CA PHE A 17 0.74 -6.77 -19.34
C PHE A 17 -0.28 -5.77 -19.87
N GLU A 18 -1.41 -6.26 -20.34
CA GLU A 18 -2.51 -5.42 -20.82
C GLU A 18 -3.76 -5.62 -19.97
N THR A 19 -4.50 -4.53 -19.78
CA THR A 19 -5.83 -4.51 -19.20
C THR A 19 -6.84 -4.19 -20.30
N ASP A 20 -7.89 -5.00 -20.41
CA ASP A 20 -8.95 -4.84 -21.40
C ASP A 20 -9.94 -3.70 -21.03
N ARG A 21 -9.99 -3.36 -19.75
CA ARG A 21 -10.89 -2.37 -19.15
C ARG A 21 -10.17 -1.61 -18.05
N GLU A 22 -10.57 -0.38 -17.80
CA GLU A 22 -10.16 0.31 -16.59
C GLU A 22 -10.87 -0.24 -15.34
N GLY A 23 -10.26 -0.05 -14.17
CA GLY A 23 -10.88 -0.36 -12.88
C GLY A 23 -9.86 -0.63 -11.78
N LEU A 24 -10.36 -1.12 -10.66
CA LEU A 24 -9.52 -1.55 -9.54
C LEU A 24 -8.98 -2.96 -9.78
N TYR A 25 -7.67 -3.15 -9.63
CA TYR A 25 -6.99 -4.42 -9.81
C TYR A 25 -6.24 -4.82 -8.54
N THR A 26 -6.08 -6.12 -8.35
CA THR A 26 -5.09 -6.70 -7.45
C THR A 26 -3.92 -7.23 -8.26
N ILE A 27 -2.71 -6.80 -7.92
CA ILE A 27 -1.46 -7.38 -8.41
C ILE A 27 -0.78 -8.06 -7.22
N SER A 28 -0.77 -9.39 -7.20
CA SER A 28 -0.12 -10.19 -6.16
C SER A 28 1.25 -10.63 -6.65
N VAL A 29 2.31 -10.23 -5.96
CA VAL A 29 3.68 -10.67 -6.22
C VAL A 29 4.12 -11.58 -5.08
N LYS A 30 4.62 -12.77 -5.42
CA LYS A 30 5.13 -13.75 -4.47
C LYS A 30 6.61 -13.99 -4.72
N ALA A 31 7.43 -13.75 -3.70
CA ALA A 31 8.88 -13.86 -3.77
C ALA A 31 9.47 -14.18 -2.38
N SER A 32 10.72 -14.65 -2.36
CA SER A 32 11.50 -14.86 -1.15
C SER A 32 12.89 -14.24 -1.31
N CYS A 33 13.42 -13.77 -0.19
CA CYS A 33 14.74 -13.17 -0.13
C CYS A 33 15.48 -13.73 1.08
N LYS A 34 16.73 -14.15 0.90
CA LYS A 34 17.56 -14.71 1.97
C LYS A 34 18.26 -13.60 2.74
N PRO A 35 18.41 -13.75 4.08
CA PRO A 35 19.27 -12.87 4.84
C PRO A 35 20.73 -13.12 4.47
N GLY A 36 21.57 -12.09 4.51
CA GLY A 36 23.00 -12.22 4.26
C GLY A 36 23.68 -13.21 5.21
N TRP A 37 24.71 -13.89 4.71
CA TRP A 37 25.43 -14.94 5.47
C TRP A 37 26.05 -14.43 6.78
N ARG A 38 26.49 -13.15 6.81
CA ARG A 38 27.00 -12.48 8.02
C ARG A 38 25.89 -12.19 9.04
N ASN A 39 24.67 -11.94 8.58
CA ASN A 39 23.51 -11.73 9.44
C ASN A 39 23.11 -13.01 10.16
N LYS A 40 23.28 -14.20 9.56
CA LYS A 40 23.01 -15.48 10.27
C LYS A 40 23.92 -15.69 11.49
N TRP A 41 25.22 -15.39 11.37
CA TRP A 41 26.15 -15.50 12.50
C TRP A 41 25.84 -14.44 13.57
N TRP A 42 25.55 -13.21 13.15
CA TRP A 42 25.25 -12.10 14.07
C TRP A 42 23.88 -12.26 14.79
N LEU A 43 22.84 -12.74 14.11
CA LEU A 43 21.53 -13.07 14.67
C LEU A 43 21.63 -14.16 15.75
N TRP A 44 22.60 -15.08 15.63
CA TRP A 44 22.87 -16.11 16.63
C TRP A 44 23.58 -15.58 17.89
N PHE A 45 24.30 -14.44 17.78
CA PHE A 45 25.16 -13.92 18.86
C PHE A 45 24.56 -12.74 19.67
N LYS A 46 23.55 -11.99 19.21
CA LYS A 46 22.99 -10.86 20.00
C LYS A 46 21.51 -10.56 19.75
N GLY A 47 20.65 -10.98 20.68
CA GLY A 47 19.24 -10.56 20.76
C GLY A 47 19.01 -9.13 21.27
N LYS A 48 19.79 -8.12 20.83
CA LYS A 48 19.60 -6.73 21.34
C LYS A 48 20.26 -5.58 20.58
N LEU A 49 20.42 -5.66 19.25
CA LEU A 49 21.03 -4.55 18.50
C LEU A 49 20.34 -4.27 17.15
N GLU A 50 19.04 -4.53 17.06
CA GLU A 50 18.26 -4.46 15.82
C GLU A 50 18.11 -3.03 15.23
N ASP A 51 18.41 -1.98 16.01
CA ASP A 51 18.12 -0.59 15.61
C ASP A 51 19.35 0.30 15.30
N ILE A 52 20.60 -0.16 15.51
CA ILE A 52 21.76 0.76 15.58
C ILE A 52 22.72 0.64 14.39
N LEU A 53 22.70 -0.46 13.64
CA LEU A 53 23.67 -0.70 12.58
C LEU A 53 22.96 -1.21 11.33
N ASP A 54 22.57 -0.27 10.48
CA ASP A 54 22.19 -0.47 9.06
C ASP A 54 23.44 -0.88 8.26
N LEU A 55 24.20 -1.87 8.77
CA LEU A 55 25.38 -2.42 8.11
C LEU A 55 24.87 -3.21 6.90
N HIS A 56 25.09 -2.63 5.72
CA HIS A 56 24.78 -3.19 4.41
C HIS A 56 25.57 -4.50 4.23
N LEU A 57 25.03 -5.61 4.71
CA LEU A 57 25.69 -6.91 4.72
C LEU A 57 24.88 -7.91 3.89
N ASP A 58 25.20 -7.97 2.59
CA ASP A 58 24.93 -9.05 1.63
C ASP A 58 23.56 -9.75 1.71
N ASP A 59 22.47 -9.07 2.12
CA ASP A 59 21.14 -9.64 2.04
C ASP A 59 20.55 -9.52 0.63
N GLU A 60 19.67 -10.46 0.28
CA GLU A 60 18.90 -10.36 -0.94
C GLU A 60 17.71 -9.43 -0.67
N ASP A 61 17.41 -8.49 -1.56
CA ASP A 61 16.20 -7.69 -1.50
C ASP A 61 15.56 -7.60 -2.90
N LEU A 62 14.24 -7.47 -2.96
CA LEU A 62 13.51 -7.22 -4.20
C LEU A 62 12.58 -6.02 -4.04
N ARG A 63 12.78 -5.02 -4.90
CA ARG A 63 11.84 -3.91 -5.08
C ARG A 63 10.94 -4.16 -6.29
N VAL A 64 9.67 -3.80 -6.13
CA VAL A 64 8.68 -3.77 -7.20
C VAL A 64 8.24 -2.34 -7.45
N GLU A 65 8.14 -1.96 -8.72
CA GLU A 65 7.49 -0.72 -9.18
C GLU A 65 6.40 -1.09 -10.19
N ILE A 66 5.26 -0.40 -10.15
CA ILE A 66 4.15 -0.61 -11.09
C ILE A 66 3.89 0.72 -11.79
N ASP A 67 4.01 0.77 -13.11
CA ASP A 67 3.91 2.01 -13.91
C ASP A 67 4.77 3.17 -13.34
N ASN A 68 5.99 2.84 -12.92
CA ASN A 68 6.96 3.74 -12.27
C ASN A 68 6.53 4.26 -10.87
N ILE A 69 5.42 3.77 -10.32
CA ILE A 69 5.01 4.07 -8.94
C ILE A 69 5.97 3.36 -7.99
N LYS A 70 6.59 4.15 -7.09
CA LYS A 70 7.51 3.69 -6.06
C LYS A 70 6.80 3.60 -4.73
N PHE A 71 6.79 2.41 -4.14
CA PHE A 71 6.16 2.15 -2.85
C PHE A 71 7.13 2.45 -1.71
N ARG A 72 6.94 3.58 -1.03
CA ARG A 72 7.83 4.07 0.05
C ARG A 72 7.24 3.77 1.42
N LYS A 73 8.09 3.76 2.46
CA LYS A 73 7.60 3.74 3.85
C LYS A 73 6.75 4.99 4.14
N PRO A 74 5.63 4.90 4.89
CA PRO A 74 4.78 6.05 5.20
C PRO A 74 5.50 7.22 5.91
N LYS A 75 6.50 6.94 6.74
CA LYS A 75 7.19 7.93 7.59
C LYS A 75 8.65 8.21 7.19
N ASN A 76 9.19 7.54 6.17
CA ASN A 76 10.58 7.72 5.73
C ASN A 76 10.66 7.86 4.21
N ARG A 77 11.31 8.93 3.74
CA ARG A 77 11.55 9.19 2.30
C ARG A 77 12.66 8.32 1.72
N GLN A 78 13.53 7.76 2.56
CA GLN A 78 14.62 6.86 2.21
C GLN A 78 14.21 5.40 2.49
N GLY A 79 14.77 4.45 1.74
CA GLY A 79 14.58 3.00 1.97
C GLY A 79 13.44 2.37 1.15
N LEU A 80 13.64 2.27 -0.17
CA LEU A 80 12.70 1.59 -1.08
C LEU A 80 12.68 0.06 -0.91
N PHE A 81 13.86 -0.55 -0.74
CA PHE A 81 14.02 -1.99 -0.48
C PHE A 81 13.50 -2.40 0.90
N ASN A 82 13.48 -1.46 1.84
CA ASN A 82 12.95 -1.68 3.18
C ASN A 82 11.46 -1.36 3.34
N SER A 83 10.77 -0.94 2.27
CA SER A 83 9.35 -0.60 2.30
C SER A 83 8.47 -1.82 2.61
N PRO A 84 7.24 -1.64 3.14
CA PRO A 84 6.32 -2.74 3.36
C PRO A 84 6.04 -3.56 2.10
N ALA A 85 5.98 -2.89 0.94
CA ALA A 85 5.70 -3.53 -0.35
C ALA A 85 6.93 -4.09 -1.07
N ALA A 86 8.13 -3.97 -0.47
CA ALA A 86 9.33 -4.64 -0.92
C ALA A 86 9.51 -5.98 -0.19
N PHE A 87 10.38 -6.81 -0.75
CA PHE A 87 10.83 -8.06 -0.16
C PHE A 87 12.24 -7.80 0.35
N SER A 88 12.48 -8.04 1.64
CA SER A 88 13.80 -7.81 2.21
C SER A 88 14.27 -9.01 2.97
N GLY A 89 15.50 -9.45 2.70
CA GLY A 89 16.08 -10.68 3.22
C GLY A 89 16.12 -10.72 4.74
N THR A 90 16.40 -9.58 5.37
CA THR A 90 16.35 -9.41 6.83
C THR A 90 14.95 -9.55 7.42
N LYS A 91 13.90 -9.28 6.65
CA LYS A 91 12.49 -9.40 7.10
C LYS A 91 11.81 -10.68 6.67
N THR A 92 12.19 -11.26 5.53
CA THR A 92 11.59 -12.49 5.00
C THR A 92 12.34 -13.73 5.47
N LEU A 93 13.60 -13.60 5.86
CA LEU A 93 14.41 -14.70 6.41
C LEU A 93 14.46 -15.94 5.48
N GLY A 94 14.48 -15.72 4.17
CA GLY A 94 14.43 -16.77 3.15
C GLY A 94 13.04 -17.40 2.94
N LYS A 95 12.03 -16.99 3.71
CA LYS A 95 10.64 -17.44 3.56
C LYS A 95 9.90 -16.64 2.51
N THR A 96 8.79 -17.20 2.06
CA THR A 96 7.98 -16.59 1.03
C THR A 96 7.09 -15.51 1.60
N LYS A 97 7.13 -14.35 0.97
CA LYS A 97 6.24 -13.23 1.21
C LYS A 97 5.31 -13.03 0.01
N THR A 98 4.09 -12.58 0.28
CA THR A 98 3.17 -12.11 -0.76
C THR A 98 2.83 -10.64 -0.55
N VAL A 99 3.06 -9.81 -1.56
CA VAL A 99 2.62 -8.41 -1.59
C VAL A 99 1.44 -8.30 -2.56
N VAL A 100 0.29 -7.85 -2.07
CA VAL A 100 -0.93 -7.62 -2.84
C VAL A 100 -1.11 -6.12 -3.01
N PHE A 101 -0.86 -5.62 -4.21
CA PHE A 101 -1.12 -4.22 -4.58
C PHE A 101 -2.57 -4.07 -5.01
N LEU A 102 -3.31 -3.18 -4.36
CA LEU A 102 -4.66 -2.79 -4.75
C LEU A 102 -4.56 -1.42 -5.42
N ILE A 103 -4.73 -1.38 -6.73
CA ILE A 103 -4.38 -0.22 -7.57
C ILE A 103 -5.38 -0.05 -8.71
N TYR A 104 -5.78 1.20 -8.98
CA TYR A 104 -6.59 1.52 -10.15
C TYR A 104 -5.71 1.56 -11.40
N LEU A 105 -6.09 0.80 -12.43
CA LEU A 105 -5.39 0.78 -13.71
C LEU A 105 -6.35 1.27 -14.81
N THR A 106 -5.83 2.06 -15.74
CA THR A 106 -6.53 2.40 -16.98
C THR A 106 -6.63 1.19 -17.90
N LYS A 107 -7.40 1.27 -18.98
CA LYS A 107 -7.29 0.31 -20.08
C LYS A 107 -5.97 0.53 -20.82
N GLY A 108 -5.24 -0.54 -21.14
CA GLY A 108 -4.05 -0.46 -21.99
C GLY A 108 -2.86 -1.23 -21.44
N SER A 109 -1.65 -0.81 -21.83
CA SER A 109 -0.40 -1.45 -21.45
C SER A 109 0.13 -0.91 -20.12
N HIS A 110 0.52 -1.82 -19.25
CA HIS A 110 1.06 -1.58 -17.92
C HIS A 110 2.34 -2.36 -17.73
N THR A 111 3.17 -1.95 -16.79
CA THR A 111 4.47 -2.60 -16.53
C THR A 111 4.74 -2.77 -15.05
N ILE A 112 5.20 -3.97 -14.69
CA ILE A 112 5.77 -4.28 -13.38
C ILE A 112 7.27 -4.38 -13.53
N LYS A 113 8.02 -3.52 -12.86
CA LYS A 113 9.48 -3.53 -12.85
C LYS A 113 9.98 -4.18 -11.56
N PHE A 114 10.80 -5.21 -11.72
CA PHE A 114 11.50 -5.91 -10.65
C PHE A 114 12.93 -5.39 -10.60
N ILE A 115 13.35 -4.95 -9.42
CA ILE A 115 14.66 -4.33 -9.20
C ILE A 115 15.29 -5.06 -8.02
N PRO A 116 16.23 -5.98 -8.26
CA PRO A 116 16.87 -6.75 -7.21
C PRO A 116 18.02 -5.99 -6.54
N ASP A 117 18.33 -6.42 -5.33
CA ASP A 117 19.64 -6.34 -4.69
C ASP A 117 20.04 -7.78 -4.32
N GLY A 118 21.22 -8.25 -4.72
CA GLY A 118 21.56 -9.68 -4.70
C GLY A 118 20.74 -10.52 -5.71
N SER A 119 20.34 -11.73 -5.30
CA SER A 119 19.66 -12.73 -6.16
C SER A 119 18.33 -13.23 -5.54
N PRO A 120 17.36 -12.34 -5.25
CA PRO A 120 16.07 -12.74 -4.69
C PRO A 120 15.32 -13.69 -5.63
N TYR A 121 14.54 -14.61 -5.06
CA TYR A 121 13.77 -15.59 -5.83
C TYR A 121 12.34 -15.09 -6.08
N LEU A 122 12.00 -14.86 -7.35
CA LEU A 122 10.65 -14.48 -7.77
C LEU A 122 9.86 -15.73 -8.16
N GLU A 123 8.79 -16.02 -7.42
CA GLU A 123 7.96 -17.18 -7.65
C GLU A 123 6.90 -16.90 -8.72
N SER A 124 6.04 -15.91 -8.49
CA SER A 124 4.91 -15.62 -9.39
C SER A 124 4.33 -14.22 -9.27
N VAL A 125 3.59 -13.83 -10.30
CA VAL A 125 2.73 -12.66 -10.35
C VAL A 125 1.31 -13.08 -10.71
N GLU A 126 0.33 -12.57 -10.00
CA GLU A 126 -1.09 -12.75 -10.32
C GLU A 126 -1.79 -11.39 -10.41
N ILE A 127 -2.50 -11.16 -11.50
CA ILE A 127 -3.23 -9.92 -11.79
C ILE A 127 -4.71 -10.25 -11.97
N LYS A 128 -5.57 -9.63 -11.17
CA LYS A 128 -7.02 -9.82 -11.20
C LYS A 128 -7.72 -8.48 -11.12
N LYS A 129 -8.74 -8.27 -11.94
CA LYS A 129 -9.66 -7.14 -11.75
C LYS A 129 -10.59 -7.44 -10.57
N LEU A 130 -10.89 -6.43 -9.77
CA LEU A 130 -11.92 -6.51 -8.73
C LEU A 130 -13.28 -6.20 -9.33
N ASP A 131 -14.25 -7.08 -9.09
CA ASP A 131 -15.64 -6.88 -9.53
C ASP A 131 -16.31 -5.76 -8.73
N ASN A 132 -15.98 -5.65 -7.44
CA ASN A 132 -16.44 -4.59 -6.56
C ASN A 132 -15.30 -3.61 -6.25
N PRO A 133 -15.34 -2.37 -6.78
CA PRO A 133 -14.30 -1.38 -6.54
C PRO A 133 -14.35 -0.77 -5.13
N GLN A 134 -15.38 -1.06 -4.33
CA GLN A 134 -15.53 -0.58 -2.95
C GLN A 134 -14.92 -1.54 -1.92
N LYS A 135 -14.65 -2.79 -2.32
CA LYS A 135 -14.28 -3.83 -1.36
C LYS A 135 -13.39 -4.88 -1.98
N PHE A 136 -12.34 -5.25 -1.25
CA PHE A 136 -11.53 -6.42 -1.52
C PHE A 136 -11.86 -7.52 -0.52
N ILE A 137 -12.05 -8.75 -1.02
CA ILE A 137 -12.26 -9.94 -0.20
C ILE A 137 -11.37 -11.06 -0.76
N ALA A 138 -10.54 -11.63 0.10
CA ALA A 138 -9.74 -12.80 -0.23
C ALA A 138 -9.92 -13.90 0.82
N TYR A 139 -10.37 -15.07 0.38
CA TYR A 139 -10.37 -16.31 1.15
C TYR A 139 -9.08 -17.06 0.83
N LEU A 140 -8.08 -16.90 1.69
CA LEU A 140 -6.72 -17.35 1.41
C LEU A 140 -6.50 -18.79 1.88
N ASN A 141 -6.93 -19.11 3.11
CA ASN A 141 -6.68 -20.40 3.77
C ASN A 141 -5.22 -20.85 3.67
N THR A 142 -4.27 -19.92 3.78
CA THR A 142 -2.83 -20.20 3.68
C THR A 142 -2.23 -20.32 5.06
N GLN A 143 -1.34 -21.30 5.24
CA GLN A 143 -0.52 -21.44 6.44
C GLN A 143 0.85 -20.80 6.22
N ALA A 144 1.37 -20.11 7.23
CA ALA A 144 2.73 -19.58 7.20
C ALA A 144 3.77 -20.70 7.22
N GLU A 145 4.95 -20.42 6.67
CA GLU A 145 6.12 -21.31 6.78
C GLU A 145 6.68 -21.22 8.19
N ASN A 146 7.19 -22.33 8.74
CA ASN A 146 7.74 -22.35 10.09
C ASN A 146 9.01 -21.48 10.18
N GLU A 147 8.87 -20.27 10.74
CA GLU A 147 9.93 -19.32 11.06
C GLU A 147 9.42 -18.24 12.01
N ASN A 148 10.34 -17.59 12.72
CA ASN A 148 9.98 -16.57 13.71
C ASN A 148 9.92 -15.17 13.09
N TYR A 149 8.86 -14.43 13.43
CA TYR A 149 8.67 -12.99 13.15
C TYR A 149 9.01 -12.51 11.73
N TYR A 150 8.69 -13.27 10.70
CA TYR A 150 8.98 -12.88 9.31
C TYR A 150 7.80 -12.18 8.64
N SER A 151 8.08 -11.29 7.67
CA SER A 151 7.08 -10.58 6.87
C SER A 151 6.42 -11.55 5.89
N TRP A 152 5.14 -11.88 6.12
CA TRP A 152 4.44 -12.93 5.38
C TRP A 152 3.49 -12.38 4.31
N TYR A 153 2.60 -11.45 4.69
CA TYR A 153 1.71 -10.76 3.76
C TYR A 153 1.83 -9.25 3.89
N THR A 154 1.66 -8.55 2.78
CA THR A 154 1.45 -7.11 2.78
C THR A 154 0.37 -6.73 1.79
N PHE A 155 -0.61 -5.96 2.23
CA PHE A 155 -1.60 -5.34 1.35
C PHE A 155 -1.23 -3.87 1.18
N ALA A 156 -0.88 -3.48 -0.04
CA ALA A 156 -0.51 -2.13 -0.41
C ALA A 156 -1.69 -1.48 -1.15
N LEU A 157 -2.42 -0.61 -0.47
CA LEU A 157 -3.51 0.17 -1.04
C LEU A 157 -2.91 1.40 -1.71
N VAL A 158 -3.10 1.57 -3.02
CA VAL A 158 -2.44 2.63 -3.80
C VAL A 158 -3.45 3.72 -4.15
N ASP A 159 -3.36 4.86 -3.47
CA ASP A 159 -4.32 5.97 -3.59
C ASP A 159 -5.78 5.55 -3.30
N LEU A 160 -5.94 4.66 -2.32
CA LEU A 160 -7.23 4.16 -1.88
C LEU A 160 -7.46 4.53 -0.41
N PRO A 161 -8.70 4.89 -0.04
CA PRO A 161 -9.06 5.02 1.36
C PRO A 161 -9.07 3.65 2.05
N LEU A 162 -8.95 3.64 3.38
CA LEU A 162 -9.10 2.45 4.21
C LEU A 162 -10.15 2.71 5.28
N LYS A 163 -11.39 2.28 5.04
CA LYS A 163 -12.52 2.47 5.96
C LYS A 163 -12.55 1.43 7.04
N THR A 164 -12.64 0.17 6.66
CA THR A 164 -12.66 -0.95 7.60
C THR A 164 -11.71 -2.06 7.15
N LEU A 165 -11.13 -2.73 8.13
CA LEU A 165 -10.27 -3.89 7.93
C LEU A 165 -10.79 -5.05 8.77
N PHE A 166 -10.99 -6.18 8.13
CA PHE A 166 -11.45 -7.41 8.73
C PHE A 166 -10.50 -8.56 8.36
N ILE A 167 -9.97 -9.26 9.36
CA ILE A 167 -9.04 -10.38 9.18
C ILE A 167 -9.47 -11.54 10.06
N ILE A 168 -9.60 -12.73 9.48
CA ILE A 168 -9.79 -13.98 10.21
C ILE A 168 -8.50 -14.77 10.13
N ALA A 169 -7.97 -15.12 11.30
CA ALA A 169 -6.78 -15.96 11.42
C ALA A 169 -6.96 -17.00 12.52
N GLN A 170 -6.11 -18.02 12.47
CA GLN A 170 -6.03 -19.10 13.45
C GLN A 170 -4.58 -19.20 13.90
N ALA A 171 -4.37 -19.30 15.21
CA ALA A 171 -3.05 -19.47 15.80
C ALA A 171 -3.19 -20.46 16.97
N GLY A 172 -2.23 -21.35 17.17
CA GLY A 172 -2.29 -22.37 18.21
C GLY A 172 -0.95 -22.68 18.83
N VAL A 173 -0.96 -23.70 19.68
CA VAL A 173 0.25 -24.29 20.23
C VAL A 173 0.25 -25.72 19.73
N LYS A 174 1.35 -26.20 19.15
CA LYS A 174 1.48 -27.64 18.92
C LYS A 174 1.78 -28.31 20.26
N GLU A 175 1.14 -29.45 20.53
CA GLU A 175 1.14 -30.09 21.85
C GLU A 175 2.55 -30.43 22.38
N ASP A 176 3.55 -30.47 21.51
CA ASP A 176 4.95 -30.78 21.78
C ASP A 176 5.92 -29.59 21.64
N GLU A 177 5.45 -28.40 21.22
CA GLU A 177 6.28 -27.21 21.06
C GLU A 177 6.14 -26.24 22.25
N LYS A 178 7.26 -25.69 22.73
CA LYS A 178 7.28 -24.64 23.77
C LYS A 178 6.89 -23.26 23.22
N ASP A 179 6.90 -23.12 21.90
CA ASP A 179 6.68 -21.88 21.16
C ASP A 179 5.30 -21.97 20.49
N ASP A 180 4.57 -20.86 20.42
CA ASP A 180 3.22 -20.80 19.87
C ASP A 180 3.19 -20.09 18.52
N ASP A 181 2.16 -20.37 17.72
CA ASP A 181 1.91 -19.63 16.49
C ASP A 181 1.37 -18.24 16.84
N ASP A 182 1.99 -17.19 16.31
CA ASP A 182 1.52 -15.82 16.49
C ASP A 182 1.36 -15.10 15.15
N LEU A 183 0.41 -14.16 15.09
CA LEU A 183 0.27 -13.24 13.96
C LEU A 183 0.20 -11.79 14.46
N LYS A 184 1.20 -11.02 14.03
CA LYS A 184 1.32 -9.57 14.27
C LYS A 184 0.73 -8.81 13.10
N ILE A 185 -0.01 -7.74 13.42
CA ILE A 185 -0.64 -6.84 12.43
C ILE A 185 -0.05 -5.44 12.60
N LEU A 186 0.44 -4.86 11.50
CA LEU A 186 0.78 -3.43 11.45
C LEU A 186 -0.07 -2.74 10.39
N ILE A 187 -0.51 -1.52 10.70
CA ILE A 187 -1.23 -0.65 9.76
C ILE A 187 -0.43 0.63 9.66
N ASN A 188 0.10 0.93 8.47
CA ASN A 188 1.02 2.05 8.22
C ASN A 188 2.22 2.07 9.17
N GLY A 189 2.74 0.88 9.52
CA GLY A 189 3.83 0.70 10.49
C GLY A 189 3.41 0.77 11.96
N GLU A 190 2.13 0.99 12.26
CA GLU A 190 1.63 1.04 13.63
C GLU A 190 1.09 -0.33 14.07
N LEU A 191 1.68 -0.86 15.14
CA LEU A 191 1.30 -2.14 15.73
C LEU A 191 -0.15 -2.12 16.24
N GLN A 192 -0.95 -3.09 15.81
CA GLN A 192 -2.28 -3.33 16.35
C GLN A 192 -2.19 -4.34 17.49
N LYS A 193 -2.57 -3.92 18.70
CA LYS A 193 -2.50 -4.75 19.90
C LYS A 193 -3.87 -5.35 20.22
N ASN A 194 -3.86 -6.57 20.74
CA ASN A 194 -5.03 -7.15 21.39
C ASN A 194 -4.87 -6.99 22.91
N PRO A 195 -5.74 -6.24 23.61
CA PRO A 195 -5.62 -6.02 25.05
C PRO A 195 -5.80 -7.29 25.88
N GLN A 196 -6.38 -8.35 25.31
CA GLN A 196 -6.60 -9.63 25.99
C GLN A 196 -5.39 -10.57 25.91
N ASN A 197 -4.37 -10.22 25.11
CA ASN A 197 -3.22 -11.09 24.89
C ASN A 197 -2.06 -10.84 25.86
N ARG A 198 -1.37 -11.92 26.21
CA ARG A 198 -0.11 -11.89 26.96
C ARG A 198 1.05 -11.37 26.09
N HIS A 199 1.04 -11.65 24.79
CA HIS A 199 2.10 -11.28 23.86
C HIS A 199 1.90 -9.84 23.37
N LYS A 200 2.80 -8.95 23.76
CA LYS A 200 2.68 -7.49 23.52
C LYS A 200 2.76 -7.09 22.05
N HIS A 201 3.23 -7.98 21.19
CA HIS A 201 3.56 -7.71 19.80
C HIS A 201 2.71 -8.48 18.79
N SER A 202 1.76 -9.31 19.25
CA SER A 202 0.95 -10.20 18.41
C SER A 202 -0.55 -9.96 18.68
N TYR A 203 -1.35 -9.83 17.61
CA TYR A 203 -2.80 -9.67 17.76
C TYR A 203 -3.50 -11.03 17.89
N PHE A 204 -3.07 -12.00 17.09
CA PHE A 204 -3.48 -13.40 17.24
C PHE A 204 -2.35 -14.12 17.96
N CYS A 205 -2.64 -14.66 19.15
CA CYS A 205 -1.65 -15.29 20.01
C CYS A 205 -2.00 -16.76 20.23
N GLY A 206 -1.12 -17.67 19.84
CA GLY A 206 -1.40 -19.11 19.81
C GLY A 206 -1.71 -19.67 21.20
N PHE A 207 -1.01 -19.19 22.23
CA PHE A 207 -1.25 -19.53 23.63
C PHE A 207 -2.68 -19.17 24.09
N THR A 208 -3.18 -18.01 23.62
CA THR A 208 -4.51 -17.50 23.99
C THR A 208 -5.61 -18.17 23.16
N LEU A 209 -5.36 -18.34 21.87
CA LEU A 209 -6.34 -18.87 20.92
C LEU A 209 -6.46 -20.39 21.00
N LYS A 210 -5.39 -21.12 21.32
CA LYS A 210 -5.33 -22.58 21.38
C LYS A 210 -5.87 -23.25 20.12
N GLY A 211 -5.49 -22.72 18.96
CA GLY A 211 -5.91 -23.22 17.65
C GLY A 211 -7.30 -22.77 17.24
N ARG A 212 -8.01 -21.94 18.02
CA ARG A 212 -9.29 -21.35 17.61
C ARG A 212 -9.08 -20.25 16.58
N GLN A 213 -10.10 -20.06 15.75
CA GLN A 213 -10.17 -18.92 14.84
C GLN A 213 -10.64 -17.69 15.61
N GLU A 214 -10.01 -16.56 15.32
CA GLU A 214 -10.42 -15.27 15.86
C GLU A 214 -10.47 -14.22 14.76
N THR A 215 -11.15 -13.12 15.05
CA THR A 215 -11.36 -12.02 14.12
C THR A 215 -10.72 -10.75 14.64
N PHE A 216 -9.89 -10.13 13.80
CA PHE A 216 -9.54 -8.72 13.91
C PHE A 216 -10.54 -7.91 13.08
N SER A 217 -11.17 -6.91 13.69
CA SER A 217 -12.03 -5.96 12.98
C SER A 217 -11.77 -4.56 13.50
N LYS A 218 -11.53 -3.62 12.60
CA LYS A 218 -11.28 -2.22 12.97
C LYS A 218 -11.80 -1.25 11.91
N THR A 219 -12.57 -0.27 12.37
CA THR A 219 -12.89 0.93 11.60
C THR A 219 -11.76 1.92 11.74
N LEU A 220 -11.18 2.34 10.62
CA LEU A 220 -9.98 3.17 10.54
C LEU A 220 -10.26 4.54 9.93
N ASN A 221 -11.18 4.61 8.96
CA ASN A 221 -11.56 5.85 8.26
C ASN A 221 -10.38 6.65 7.68
N LEU A 222 -9.34 5.98 7.20
CA LEU A 222 -8.20 6.66 6.59
C LEU A 222 -8.58 7.22 5.20
N PRO A 223 -8.14 8.45 4.86
CA PRO A 223 -8.43 9.08 3.57
C PRO A 223 -7.67 8.40 2.43
N LYS A 224 -7.95 8.79 1.18
CA LYS A 224 -7.16 8.35 0.03
C LYS A 224 -5.66 8.67 0.23
N ALA A 225 -4.85 7.63 0.27
CA ALA A 225 -3.40 7.70 0.28
C ALA A 225 -2.82 6.33 -0.06
N THR A 226 -1.50 6.17 0.02
CA THR A 226 -0.90 4.85 0.07
C THR A 226 -0.96 4.31 1.50
N HIS A 227 -1.63 3.18 1.69
CA HIS A 227 -1.69 2.49 2.98
C HIS A 227 -1.09 1.10 2.91
N TYR A 228 -0.50 0.66 4.01
CA TYR A 228 0.06 -0.68 4.16
C TYR A 228 -0.58 -1.40 5.32
N ILE A 229 -0.98 -2.64 5.07
CA ILE A 229 -1.37 -3.61 6.11
C ILE A 229 -0.35 -4.73 6.04
N GLU A 230 0.46 -4.88 7.08
CA GLU A 230 1.54 -5.87 7.15
C GLU A 230 1.17 -6.96 8.14
N LEU A 231 1.34 -8.21 7.73
CA LEU A 231 1.16 -9.39 8.57
C LEU A 231 2.50 -10.09 8.74
N PHE A 232 2.94 -10.19 10.00
CA PHE A 232 4.16 -10.88 10.38
C PHE A 232 3.79 -12.17 11.10
N ALA A 233 4.27 -13.29 10.59
CA ALA A 233 4.02 -14.60 11.15
C ALA A 233 5.17 -14.98 12.09
N ASP A 234 4.81 -15.60 13.21
CA ASP A 234 5.70 -16.36 14.08
C ASP A 234 5.21 -17.82 14.05
N LYS A 235 6.09 -18.76 13.69
CA LYS A 235 5.75 -20.16 13.38
C LYS A 235 4.75 -20.28 12.24
N THR A 236 3.63 -20.98 12.46
CA THR A 236 2.76 -21.51 11.42
C THR A 236 1.29 -21.09 11.54
N PRO A 237 0.95 -19.81 11.84
CA PRO A 237 -0.43 -19.36 11.87
C PRO A 237 -1.11 -19.55 10.51
N VAL A 238 -2.44 -19.66 10.52
CA VAL A 238 -3.26 -19.80 9.31
C VAL A 238 -4.07 -18.55 9.08
N LEU A 239 -3.87 -17.91 7.93
CA LEU A 239 -4.65 -16.77 7.47
C LEU A 239 -5.84 -17.29 6.64
N LYS A 240 -7.04 -17.13 7.18
CA LYS A 240 -8.27 -17.65 6.56
C LYS A 240 -8.86 -16.64 5.57
N LYS A 241 -9.02 -15.38 6.03
CA LYS A 241 -9.71 -14.35 5.25
C LYS A 241 -9.11 -12.96 5.52
N VAL A 242 -9.02 -12.16 4.47
CA VAL A 242 -8.80 -10.71 4.55
C VAL A 242 -9.91 -10.01 3.79
N GLU A 243 -10.48 -8.99 4.41
CA GLU A 243 -11.52 -8.15 3.84
C GLU A 243 -11.19 -6.68 4.13
N ILE A 244 -11.18 -5.89 3.07
CA ILE A 244 -10.80 -4.47 3.11
C ILE A 244 -11.92 -3.69 2.45
N ASP A 245 -12.47 -2.75 3.19
CA ASP A 245 -13.49 -1.82 2.71
C ASP A 245 -12.85 -0.47 2.42
N PHE A 246 -12.95 -0.03 1.17
CA PHE A 246 -12.54 1.30 0.73
C PHE A 246 -13.67 2.33 0.98
N GLY A 247 -14.84 1.86 1.40
CA GLY A 247 -16.05 2.65 1.53
C GLY A 247 -16.73 2.87 0.18
N THR A 248 -17.85 3.57 0.24
CA THR A 248 -18.35 4.24 -0.95
C THR A 248 -17.23 5.18 -1.45
N PRO A 249 -17.05 5.34 -2.76
CA PRO A 249 -16.43 6.55 -3.25
C PRO A 249 -17.27 7.63 -2.59
N SER A 250 -16.71 8.33 -1.60
CA SER A 250 -17.37 9.54 -1.12
C SER A 250 -17.74 10.26 -2.41
N GLU A 251 -18.99 10.67 -2.56
CA GLU A 251 -19.33 11.72 -3.49
C GLU A 251 -18.32 12.83 -3.20
N GLN A 252 -17.20 12.78 -3.92
CA GLN A 252 -16.34 13.92 -4.09
C GLN A 252 -17.31 14.78 -4.88
N ALA A 253 -18.07 15.61 -4.16
CA ALA A 253 -18.86 16.65 -4.76
C ALA A 253 -17.91 17.25 -5.80
N GLN A 254 -18.17 16.97 -7.07
CA GLN A 254 -17.41 17.54 -8.15
C GLN A 254 -17.86 18.99 -8.12
N ALA A 255 -17.23 19.80 -7.29
CA ALA A 255 -17.47 21.22 -7.26
C ALA A 255 -16.91 21.76 -8.56
N LYS A 256 -17.77 21.85 -9.58
CA LYS A 256 -17.48 22.58 -10.80
C LYS A 256 -17.41 24.06 -10.40
N VAL A 257 -16.20 24.60 -10.33
CA VAL A 257 -16.01 26.02 -10.07
C VAL A 257 -16.39 26.78 -11.34
N VAL A 258 -17.60 27.34 -11.38
CA VAL A 258 -18.03 28.22 -12.45
C VAL A 258 -17.87 29.67 -12.00
N TRP A 259 -17.16 30.48 -12.81
CA TRP A 259 -16.98 31.91 -12.56
C TRP A 259 -17.94 32.67 -13.48
N ASP A 260 -18.86 33.44 -12.90
CA ASP A 260 -19.58 34.49 -13.62
C ASP A 260 -19.22 35.86 -13.02
N LYS A 261 -19.05 36.88 -13.88
CA LYS A 261 -18.89 38.27 -13.44
C LYS A 261 -20.25 38.95 -13.53
N THR A 262 -21.08 38.78 -12.51
CA THR A 262 -22.32 39.55 -12.41
C THR A 262 -22.02 40.87 -11.70
N ASN A 263 -22.26 42.00 -12.35
CA ASN A 263 -22.22 43.30 -11.68
C ASN A 263 -23.35 43.33 -10.64
N LEU A 264 -23.00 43.36 -9.35
CA LEU A 264 -23.90 43.33 -8.17
C LEU A 264 -24.81 44.56 -8.01
N ARG A 265 -25.19 45.25 -9.10
CA ARG A 265 -26.06 46.44 -9.04
C ARG A 265 -27.41 46.29 -9.74
N ARG A 266 -27.75 45.12 -10.28
CA ARG A 266 -29.11 44.83 -10.73
C ARG A 266 -29.48 43.40 -10.33
N GLU A 267 -30.77 43.21 -10.09
CA GLU A 267 -31.43 41.99 -9.61
C GLU A 267 -30.85 40.70 -10.18
N SER A 268 -30.91 39.63 -9.39
CA SER A 268 -30.41 38.29 -9.76
C SER A 268 -30.92 37.88 -11.13
N ASN A 269 -30.05 37.92 -12.13
CA ASN A 269 -30.39 37.50 -13.47
C ASN A 269 -30.39 35.97 -13.51
N THR A 270 -31.55 35.36 -13.27
CA THR A 270 -31.77 33.91 -13.26
C THR A 270 -31.60 33.24 -14.64
N THR A 271 -31.24 34.01 -15.66
CA THR A 271 -31.03 33.58 -17.05
C THR A 271 -29.56 33.43 -17.44
N SER A 272 -28.59 33.43 -16.51
CA SER A 272 -27.20 33.19 -16.90
C SER A 272 -27.05 31.80 -17.52
N ASP A 273 -26.41 31.71 -18.69
CA ASP A 273 -26.14 30.45 -19.43
C ASP A 273 -25.40 29.40 -18.57
N ILE A 274 -24.76 29.85 -17.50
CA ILE A 274 -24.09 29.03 -16.51
C ILE A 274 -25.06 28.15 -15.72
N LEU A 275 -26.25 28.66 -15.36
CA LEU A 275 -27.27 27.89 -14.64
C LEU A 275 -27.84 26.77 -15.53
N ALA A 276 -27.89 26.98 -16.85
CA ALA A 276 -28.31 25.97 -17.83
C ALA A 276 -27.27 24.84 -18.01
N GLN A 277 -26.03 25.02 -17.54
CA GLN A 277 -24.97 24.01 -17.59
C GLN A 277 -24.79 23.23 -16.27
N LEU A 278 -25.64 23.49 -15.27
CA LEU A 278 -25.63 22.79 -13.99
C LEU A 278 -26.61 21.62 -14.05
N SER A 279 -26.16 20.45 -13.63
CA SER A 279 -27.01 19.28 -13.46
C SER A 279 -27.73 19.32 -12.11
N GLN A 280 -28.84 18.59 -11.97
CA GLN A 280 -29.64 18.54 -10.74
C GLN A 280 -28.86 17.95 -9.54
N SER A 281 -27.73 17.28 -9.79
CA SER A 281 -26.82 16.75 -8.78
C SER A 281 -25.63 17.66 -8.43
N ASP A 282 -25.52 18.84 -9.06
CA ASP A 282 -24.39 19.74 -8.84
C ASP A 282 -24.58 20.56 -7.54
N VAL A 283 -23.54 20.58 -6.70
CA VAL A 283 -23.52 21.42 -5.48
C VAL A 283 -22.77 22.72 -5.79
N VAL A 284 -23.49 23.85 -5.75
CA VAL A 284 -22.92 25.18 -5.95
C VAL A 284 -22.58 25.81 -4.60
N VAL A 285 -21.32 26.19 -4.40
CA VAL A 285 -20.86 26.87 -3.18
C VAL A 285 -20.50 28.32 -3.51
N ALA A 286 -21.26 29.26 -2.97
CA ALA A 286 -20.92 30.69 -3.05
C ALA A 286 -19.81 31.00 -2.03
N LEU A 287 -18.60 31.30 -2.49
CA LEU A 287 -17.50 31.72 -1.63
C LEU A 287 -17.69 33.18 -1.20
N GLU A 288 -17.85 33.45 0.10
CA GLU A 288 -18.03 34.81 0.67
C GLU A 288 -16.99 35.85 0.19
N LYS A 289 -15.76 35.42 -0.15
CA LYS A 289 -14.71 36.32 -0.66
C LYS A 289 -15.07 36.98 -2.00
N ALA A 290 -15.95 36.36 -2.80
CA ALA A 290 -16.43 36.94 -4.06
C ALA A 290 -17.44 38.09 -3.85
N ILE A 291 -18.05 38.19 -2.66
CA ILE A 291 -19.08 39.20 -2.33
C ILE A 291 -18.45 40.60 -2.12
N LYS A 292 -17.14 40.68 -1.83
CA LYS A 292 -16.43 41.96 -1.60
C LYS A 292 -15.70 42.52 -2.84
N GLY A 293 -15.89 41.93 -4.02
CA GLY A 293 -15.24 42.38 -5.27
C GLY A 293 -13.73 42.07 -5.37
N GLU A 294 -13.15 41.41 -4.37
CA GLU A 294 -11.78 40.93 -4.43
C GLU A 294 -11.72 39.56 -5.10
N ARG A 295 -10.90 39.44 -6.15
CA ARG A 295 -10.61 38.15 -6.79
C ARG A 295 -9.76 37.32 -5.82
N PRO A 296 -10.23 36.17 -5.30
CA PRO A 296 -9.37 35.33 -4.48
C PRO A 296 -8.20 34.87 -5.36
N LYS A 297 -6.98 35.02 -4.83
CA LYS A 297 -5.76 34.54 -5.50
C LYS A 297 -5.83 33.02 -5.56
N ASN A 298 -6.24 32.47 -6.70
CA ASN A 298 -6.05 31.05 -6.97
C ASN A 298 -4.54 30.81 -6.98
N LYS A 299 -4.01 30.11 -5.97
CA LYS A 299 -2.79 29.33 -6.22
C LYS A 299 -3.24 28.21 -7.15
N PRO A 300 -2.77 28.15 -8.40
CA PRO A 300 -3.10 27.01 -9.24
C PRO A 300 -2.62 25.76 -8.51
N PHE A 301 -3.53 24.81 -8.29
CA PHE A 301 -3.17 23.42 -7.98
C PHE A 301 -2.67 22.78 -9.28
N TYR A 302 -1.59 23.32 -9.81
CA TYR A 302 -0.77 22.71 -10.84
C TYR A 302 0.61 22.58 -10.25
N SER A 303 1.02 21.35 -9.97
CA SER A 303 2.41 21.00 -9.77
C SER A 303 3.06 21.02 -11.17
N PRO A 304 3.97 21.95 -11.50
CA PRO A 304 4.69 21.86 -12.75
C PRO A 304 5.70 20.73 -12.61
N VAL A 305 5.60 19.73 -13.49
CA VAL A 305 6.74 18.89 -13.84
C VAL A 305 7.84 19.84 -14.32
N LYS A 306 8.94 19.94 -13.57
CA LYS A 306 10.14 20.63 -14.04
C LYS A 306 10.79 19.75 -15.10
N ASP A 307 10.68 20.19 -16.35
CA ASP A 307 11.51 19.72 -17.45
C ASP A 307 12.92 20.31 -17.27
N PRO A 308 13.99 19.51 -17.17
CA PRO A 308 15.31 20.00 -16.76
C PRO A 308 16.22 20.34 -17.94
N PHE A 309 15.75 20.97 -19.02
CA PHE A 309 16.65 21.42 -20.10
C PHE A 309 16.15 22.67 -20.81
N ASN A 310 16.52 23.85 -20.30
CA ASN A 310 16.80 25.01 -21.15
C ASN A 310 17.50 26.12 -20.33
N ILE A 311 18.83 26.15 -20.38
CA ILE A 311 19.60 27.35 -20.09
C ILE A 311 20.15 27.81 -21.43
N LYS A 312 19.53 28.86 -21.99
CA LYS A 312 20.20 29.74 -22.93
C LYS A 312 20.26 31.14 -22.32
N GLU A 313 21.45 31.69 -22.46
CA GLU A 313 21.94 32.99 -22.03
C GLU A 313 21.03 34.15 -22.46
N SER A 314 21.03 35.21 -21.64
CA SER A 314 21.12 36.57 -22.18
C SER A 314 21.82 37.49 -21.18
N ILE A 315 22.71 38.29 -21.75
CA ILE A 315 23.59 39.30 -21.19
C ILE A 315 22.87 40.65 -21.11
N ALA A 316 23.42 41.56 -20.30
CA ALA A 316 23.21 43.01 -20.19
C ALA A 316 22.13 43.45 -19.18
N GLY A 317 22.32 44.52 -18.40
CA GLY A 317 23.39 45.50 -18.30
C GLY A 317 23.01 46.49 -17.20
N GLY A 318 24.01 47.07 -16.53
CA GLY A 318 23.87 47.97 -15.39
C GLY A 318 25.13 47.94 -14.56
#